data_AF-A0A6V7VKG2-F1
#
_entry.id   AF-A0A6V7VKG2-F1
#
_cell.length_a   1.000
_cell.length_b   1.000
_cell.length_c   1.000
_cell.angle_alpha   90.00
_cell.angle_beta   90.00
_cell.angle_gamma   90.00
#
_symmetry.space_group_name_H-M   'P 1'
#
loop_
_entity.id
_entity.type
_entity.pdbx_description
1 polymer ?
#
loop_
_entity_poly.entity_id
_entity_poly.type
_entity_poly.pdbx_seq_one_letter_code
_entity_poly.pdbx_strand_id
1 'polypeptide(L)'
;MTEEVPTSVLELILIQNYLIKHQNNFIDLQTKFIEEKEKNFNFEKKILENELKEMKESDHKNEIEELKQNSKQAVVLQSETENKICLNKVNDQKDEKINSLEKEINKLEKANYLFEQKFADLTIKFEQLNNVTCKVVNFIEIKNTWKYISEKYSKCCENKCINTDKPNGNCIKGNGFINLISDEYIRYYNCVEGKGNDIGVAVLAEDSFERPQNCFNYSLFYFEVKCKMERELNNCLNWMVIGVIYNESARFIAKCGLIKDEKNEEFKLSTFSWNDNDVFGCGLVYPPTIVNEFPYIFFTQNGKQIGKALLLKANSDFYQPYVVLECCSVEANFGNNLETKPFIYDISKHFVCKEFY
;
A
#
# COMPACT_ATOMS: atom_id res chain seq x y z
N MET A 1 17.38 -19.49 0.13
CA MET A 1 16.61 -19.19 1.37
C MET A 1 15.15 -19.17 0.96
N THR A 2 14.34 -20.05 1.52
CA THR A 2 12.89 -20.04 1.31
C THR A 2 12.31 -18.99 2.24
N GLU A 3 11.82 -17.88 1.69
CA GLU A 3 11.10 -16.86 2.47
C GLU A 3 9.83 -17.47 3.05
N GLU A 4 9.76 -17.55 4.37
CA GLU A 4 8.55 -17.97 5.07
C GLU A 4 7.48 -16.89 4.89
N VAL A 5 6.38 -17.25 4.24
CA VAL A 5 5.23 -16.37 4.08
C VAL A 5 4.69 -16.02 5.47
N PRO A 6 4.56 -14.73 5.83
CA PRO A 6 4.08 -14.33 7.15
C PRO A 6 2.72 -14.96 7.47
N THR A 7 2.55 -15.47 8.68
CA THR A 7 1.31 -16.13 9.14
C THR A 7 0.06 -15.26 8.93
N SER A 8 0.19 -13.93 9.03
CA SER A 8 -0.90 -12.97 8.76
C SER A 8 -1.33 -12.94 7.28
N VAL A 9 -0.41 -13.17 6.33
CA VAL A 9 -0.71 -13.27 4.90
C VAL A 9 -1.46 -14.57 4.61
N LEU A 10 -1.07 -15.66 5.28
CA LEU A 10 -1.79 -16.94 5.21
C LEU A 10 -3.23 -16.82 5.75
N GLU A 11 -3.44 -16.11 6.87
CA GLU A 11 -4.78 -15.84 7.40
C GLU A 11 -5.64 -15.02 6.43
N LEU A 12 -5.08 -13.99 5.79
CA LEU A 12 -5.78 -13.19 4.78
C LEU A 12 -6.16 -14.02 3.55
N ILE A 13 -5.26 -14.89 3.07
CA ILE A 13 -5.55 -15.80 1.95
C ILE A 13 -6.68 -16.77 2.34
N LEU A 14 -6.69 -17.28 3.57
CA LEU A 14 -7.76 -18.16 4.06
C LEU A 14 -9.11 -17.43 4.12
N ILE A 15 -9.14 -16.19 4.60
CA ILE A 15 -10.34 -15.36 4.64
C ILE A 15 -10.83 -15.05 3.22
N GLN A 16 -9.93 -14.69 2.30
CA GLN A 16 -10.28 -14.41 0.91
C GLN A 16 -10.86 -15.65 0.22
N ASN A 17 -10.26 -16.82 0.40
CA ASN A 17 -10.76 -18.08 -0.14
C ASN A 17 -12.14 -18.45 0.45
N TYR A 18 -12.35 -18.19 1.75
CA TYR A 18 -13.64 -18.39 2.39
C TYR A 18 -14.73 -17.47 1.80
N LEU A 19 -14.40 -16.20 1.55
CA LEU A 19 -15.32 -15.24 0.92
C LEU A 19 -15.66 -15.63 -0.52
N ILE A 20 -14.67 -16.01 -1.34
CA ILE A 20 -14.88 -16.47 -2.72
C ILE A 20 -15.79 -17.71 -2.75
N LYS A 21 -15.57 -18.66 -1.83
CA LYS A 21 -16.41 -19.85 -1.72
C LYS A 21 -17.87 -19.51 -1.39
N HIS A 22 -18.11 -18.59 -0.46
CA HIS A 22 -19.47 -18.15 -0.12
C HIS A 22 -20.14 -17.38 -1.25
N GLN A 23 -19.39 -16.54 -1.97
CA GLN A 23 -19.91 -15.81 -3.12
C GLN A 23 -20.34 -16.79 -4.24
N ASN A 24 -19.54 -17.82 -4.52
CA ASN A 24 -19.88 -18.84 -5.50
C ASN A 24 -21.11 -19.66 -5.08
N ASN A 25 -21.22 -20.03 -3.80
CA ASN A 25 -22.41 -20.72 -3.28
C ASN A 25 -23.68 -19.85 -3.41
N PHE A 26 -23.55 -18.54 -3.21
CA PHE A 26 -24.67 -17.62 -3.36
C PHE A 26 -25.12 -17.50 -4.82
N ILE A 27 -24.18 -17.41 -5.76
CA ILE A 27 -24.47 -17.41 -7.20
C ILE A 27 -25.18 -18.71 -7.62
N ASP A 28 -24.71 -19.88 -7.16
CA ASP A 28 -25.35 -21.18 -7.44
C ASP A 28 -26.80 -21.24 -6.91
N LEU A 29 -27.04 -20.70 -5.71
CA LEU A 29 -28.39 -20.57 -5.15
C LEU A 29 -29.30 -19.66 -5.99
N GLN A 30 -28.78 -18.54 -6.49
CA GLN A 30 -29.52 -17.64 -7.37
C GLN A 30 -29.89 -18.32 -8.69
N THR A 31 -28.96 -19.07 -9.29
CA THR A 31 -29.21 -19.82 -10.53
C THR A 31 -30.31 -20.87 -10.33
N LYS A 32 -30.22 -21.68 -9.27
CA LYS A 32 -31.25 -22.68 -8.93
C LYS A 32 -32.63 -22.07 -8.70
N PHE A 33 -32.69 -20.90 -8.07
CA PHE A 33 -33.94 -20.19 -7.85
C PHE A 33 -34.58 -19.73 -9.16
N ILE A 34 -33.79 -19.22 -10.11
CA ILE A 34 -34.26 -18.80 -11.44
C ILE A 34 -34.80 -20.02 -12.22
N GLU A 35 -34.06 -21.13 -12.24
CA GLU A 35 -34.48 -22.36 -12.91
C GLU A 35 -35.82 -22.89 -12.37
N GLU A 36 -36.00 -22.88 -11.04
CA GLU A 36 -37.24 -23.36 -10.43
C GLU A 36 -38.42 -22.43 -10.72
N LYS A 37 -38.17 -21.12 -10.80
CA LYS A 37 -39.18 -20.12 -11.20
C LYS A 37 -39.64 -20.34 -12.64
N GLU A 38 -38.73 -20.64 -13.57
CA GLU A 38 -39.06 -20.96 -14.96
C GLU A 38 -39.86 -22.26 -15.08
N LYS A 39 -39.51 -23.30 -14.31
CA LYS A 39 -40.29 -24.55 -14.26
C LYS A 39 -41.73 -24.30 -13.80
N ASN A 40 -41.92 -23.52 -12.74
CA ASN A 40 -43.26 -23.17 -12.25
C ASN A 40 -44.06 -22.39 -13.29
N PHE A 41 -43.45 -21.42 -13.97
CA PHE A 41 -44.12 -20.66 -15.04
C PHE A 41 -44.56 -21.56 -16.20
N ASN A 42 -43.70 -22.49 -16.62
CA ASN A 42 -44.03 -23.45 -17.68
C ASN A 42 -45.15 -24.42 -17.25
N PHE A 43 -45.19 -24.82 -15.98
CA PHE A 43 -46.25 -25.66 -15.44
C PHE A 43 -47.61 -24.95 -15.45
N GLU A 44 -47.66 -23.70 -14.97
CA GLU A 44 -48.88 -22.87 -15.00
C GLU A 44 -49.39 -22.64 -16.42
N LYS A 45 -48.48 -22.34 -17.36
CA LYS A 45 -48.81 -22.19 -18.78
C LYS A 45 -49.45 -23.46 -19.36
N LYS A 46 -48.89 -24.63 -19.02
CA LYS A 46 -49.41 -25.93 -19.50
C LYS A 46 -50.80 -26.25 -18.96
N ILE A 47 -51.09 -25.88 -17.71
CA ILE A 47 -52.44 -26.01 -17.13
C ILE A 47 -53.43 -25.15 -17.93
N LEU A 48 -53.11 -23.88 -18.16
CA LEU A 48 -53.97 -22.96 -18.92
C LEU A 48 -54.19 -23.44 -20.36
N GLU A 49 -53.15 -23.95 -21.03
CA GLU A 49 -53.27 -24.50 -22.39
C GLU A 49 -54.17 -25.73 -22.44
N ASN A 50 -54.13 -26.61 -21.43
CA ASN A 50 -55.00 -27.78 -21.33
C ASN A 50 -56.46 -27.38 -21.09
N GLU A 51 -56.72 -26.46 -20.15
CA GLU A 51 -58.07 -25.92 -19.90
C GLU A 51 -58.66 -25.28 -21.16
N LEU A 52 -57.85 -24.56 -21.93
CA LEU A 52 -58.25 -23.89 -23.15
C LEU A 52 -58.50 -24.85 -24.33
N LYS A 53 -57.88 -26.03 -24.30
CA LYS A 53 -58.10 -27.11 -25.27
C LYS A 53 -59.39 -27.88 -24.97
N GLU A 54 -59.64 -28.20 -23.71
CA GLU A 54 -60.88 -28.87 -23.27
C GLU A 54 -62.13 -28.04 -23.61
N MET A 55 -62.03 -26.71 -23.52
CA MET A 55 -63.12 -25.80 -23.95
C MET A 55 -63.41 -25.81 -25.45
N LYS A 56 -62.50 -26.29 -26.31
CA LYS A 56 -62.63 -26.25 -27.77
C LYS A 56 -63.11 -27.56 -28.41
N GLU A 57 -63.10 -28.68 -27.69
CA GLU A 57 -63.44 -30.01 -28.21
C GLU A 57 -64.91 -30.43 -27.97
N SER A 58 -65.73 -29.56 -27.38
CA SER A 58 -67.16 -29.81 -27.14
C SER A 58 -68.04 -29.26 -28.28
N ASP A 59 -68.26 -30.05 -29.34
CA ASP A 59 -69.21 -29.74 -30.42
C ASP A 59 -70.06 -30.97 -30.82
N HIS A 60 -71.12 -31.25 -30.04
CA HIS A 60 -72.27 -32.06 -30.50
C HIS A 60 -73.44 -31.12 -30.80
N LYS A 61 -73.66 -30.91 -32.10
CA LYS A 61 -74.34 -29.70 -32.59
C LYS A 61 -75.86 -29.80 -32.75
N ASN A 62 -76.48 -30.91 -33.18
CA ASN A 62 -77.89 -30.82 -33.65
C ASN A 62 -78.95 -31.79 -33.08
N GLU A 63 -78.63 -32.75 -32.20
CA GLU A 63 -79.67 -33.63 -31.57
C GLU A 63 -79.85 -33.40 -30.06
N ILE A 64 -79.06 -32.51 -29.47
CA ILE A 64 -79.13 -32.18 -28.03
C ILE A 64 -79.88 -30.86 -27.79
N GLU A 65 -80.47 -30.17 -28.77
CA GLU A 65 -81.07 -28.84 -28.51
C GLU A 65 -82.35 -28.89 -27.64
N GLU A 66 -83.15 -29.94 -27.75
CA GLU A 66 -84.45 -30.04 -27.06
C GLU A 66 -84.32 -30.61 -25.63
N LEU A 67 -83.37 -31.52 -25.40
CA LEU A 67 -82.96 -31.95 -24.05
C LEU A 67 -81.99 -30.94 -23.40
N LYS A 68 -81.23 -30.13 -24.17
CA LYS A 68 -80.39 -29.03 -23.66
C LYS A 68 -81.22 -27.96 -22.99
N GLN A 69 -82.46 -27.68 -23.36
CA GLN A 69 -83.10 -26.49 -22.78
C GLN A 69 -83.52 -26.70 -21.31
N ASN A 70 -83.96 -27.90 -20.96
CA ASN A 70 -84.33 -28.26 -19.57
C ASN A 70 -83.15 -28.81 -18.76
N SER A 71 -82.20 -29.51 -19.39
CA SER A 71 -80.95 -29.91 -18.73
C SER A 71 -79.87 -28.82 -18.74
N LYS A 72 -79.90 -27.78 -19.58
CA LYS A 72 -79.04 -26.59 -19.42
C LYS A 72 -79.48 -25.77 -18.24
N GLN A 73 -80.76 -25.62 -17.90
CA GLN A 73 -81.09 -24.88 -16.68
C GLN A 73 -80.60 -25.60 -15.42
N ALA A 74 -80.76 -26.92 -15.30
CA ALA A 74 -80.22 -27.70 -14.17
C ALA A 74 -78.69 -27.91 -14.25
N VAL A 75 -78.20 -28.19 -15.46
CA VAL A 75 -76.83 -28.11 -16.03
C VAL A 75 -75.99 -26.94 -15.56
N VAL A 76 -76.45 -25.77 -16.01
CA VAL A 76 -75.87 -24.44 -15.78
C VAL A 76 -76.04 -24.07 -14.32
N LEU A 77 -77.16 -24.37 -13.65
CA LEU A 77 -77.26 -24.14 -12.21
C LEU A 77 -76.29 -25.02 -11.41
N GLN A 78 -76.14 -26.31 -11.72
CA GLN A 78 -75.18 -27.19 -11.03
C GLN A 78 -73.73 -26.85 -11.39
N SER A 79 -73.40 -26.61 -12.65
CA SER A 79 -72.04 -26.25 -13.08
C SER A 79 -71.66 -24.82 -12.69
N GLU A 80 -72.58 -23.86 -12.62
CA GLU A 80 -72.34 -22.55 -12.01
C GLU A 80 -72.12 -22.69 -10.52
N THR A 81 -72.85 -23.58 -9.84
CA THR A 81 -72.66 -23.81 -8.40
C THR A 81 -71.33 -24.53 -8.13
N GLU A 82 -70.98 -25.56 -8.90
CA GLU A 82 -69.72 -26.29 -8.79
C GLU A 82 -68.52 -25.44 -9.21
N ASN A 83 -68.63 -24.66 -10.29
CA ASN A 83 -67.60 -23.70 -10.69
C ASN A 83 -67.43 -22.60 -9.64
N LYS A 84 -68.53 -22.12 -9.03
CA LYS A 84 -68.45 -21.13 -7.94
C LYS A 84 -67.83 -21.71 -6.68
N ILE A 85 -68.11 -22.97 -6.34
CA ILE A 85 -67.44 -23.70 -5.24
C ILE A 85 -65.95 -23.92 -5.56
N CYS A 86 -65.61 -24.32 -6.78
CA CYS A 86 -64.23 -24.55 -7.20
C CYS A 86 -63.43 -23.24 -7.24
N LEU A 87 -64.03 -22.16 -7.77
CA LEU A 87 -63.43 -20.83 -7.81
C LEU A 87 -63.20 -20.26 -6.40
N ASN A 88 -64.16 -20.43 -5.48
CA ASN A 88 -63.97 -20.04 -4.08
C ASN A 88 -62.82 -20.81 -3.44
N LYS A 89 -62.74 -22.13 -3.66
CA LYS A 89 -61.65 -22.96 -3.13
C LYS A 89 -60.28 -22.57 -3.71
N VAL A 90 -60.22 -22.21 -5.00
CA VAL A 90 -59.01 -21.68 -5.64
C VAL A 90 -58.64 -20.31 -5.08
N ASN A 91 -59.61 -19.44 -4.81
CA ASN A 91 -59.36 -18.14 -4.19
C ASN A 91 -58.86 -18.29 -2.76
N ASP A 92 -59.46 -19.15 -1.95
CA ASP A 92 -59.01 -19.43 -0.59
C ASP A 92 -57.57 -19.96 -0.57
N GLN A 93 -57.21 -20.87 -1.48
CA GLN A 93 -55.84 -21.37 -1.63
C GLN A 93 -54.86 -20.28 -2.10
N LYS A 94 -55.30 -19.36 -2.97
CA LYS A 94 -54.48 -18.21 -3.40
C LYS A 94 -54.22 -17.27 -2.23
N ASP A 95 -55.24 -16.96 -1.44
CA ASP A 95 -55.13 -16.06 -0.28
C ASP A 95 -54.20 -16.66 0.78
N GLU A 96 -54.27 -17.97 1.07
CA GLU A 96 -53.32 -18.65 1.95
C GLU A 96 -51.88 -18.58 1.43
N LYS A 97 -51.67 -18.80 0.12
CA LYS A 97 -50.35 -18.74 -0.51
C LYS A 97 -49.78 -17.32 -0.51
N ILE A 98 -50.61 -16.31 -0.78
CA ILE A 98 -50.24 -14.89 -0.71
C ILE A 98 -49.81 -14.54 0.71
N ASN A 99 -50.62 -14.88 1.71
CA ASN A 99 -50.30 -14.65 3.13
C ASN A 99 -48.99 -15.36 3.56
N SER A 100 -48.71 -16.54 3.00
CA SER A 100 -47.44 -17.25 3.25
C SER A 100 -46.25 -16.51 2.63
N LEU A 101 -46.37 -16.06 1.38
CA LEU A 101 -45.31 -15.34 0.67
C LEU A 101 -45.03 -13.97 1.32
N GLU A 102 -46.06 -13.24 1.74
CA GLU A 102 -45.90 -11.97 2.47
C GLU A 102 -45.13 -12.16 3.78
N LYS A 103 -45.35 -13.27 4.49
CA LYS A 103 -44.56 -13.60 5.69
C LYS A 103 -43.09 -13.87 5.37
N GLU A 104 -42.79 -14.50 4.23
CA GLU A 104 -41.40 -14.74 3.80
C GLU A 104 -40.71 -13.46 3.36
N ILE A 105 -41.39 -12.60 2.58
CA ILE A 105 -40.87 -11.29 2.16
C ILE A 105 -40.51 -10.45 3.39
N ASN A 106 -41.42 -10.37 4.37
CA ASN A 106 -41.16 -9.64 5.62
C ASN A 106 -39.96 -10.19 6.41
N LYS A 107 -39.72 -11.50 6.38
CA LYS A 107 -38.52 -12.11 7.00
C LYS A 107 -37.26 -11.71 6.24
N LEU A 108 -37.30 -11.70 4.91
CA LEU A 108 -36.18 -11.35 4.05
C LEU A 108 -35.80 -9.87 4.22
N GLU A 109 -36.78 -8.97 4.27
CA GLU A 109 -36.57 -7.54 4.51
C GLU A 109 -35.91 -7.29 5.87
N LYS A 110 -36.37 -7.98 6.93
CA LYS A 110 -35.73 -7.92 8.25
C LYS A 110 -34.29 -8.44 8.24
N ALA A 111 -34.03 -9.53 7.53
CA ALA A 111 -32.69 -10.08 7.39
C ALA A 111 -31.77 -9.12 6.62
N ASN A 112 -32.28 -8.48 5.56
CA ASN A 112 -31.54 -7.50 4.77
C ASN A 112 -31.21 -6.26 5.61
N TYR A 113 -32.18 -5.75 6.37
CA TYR A 113 -31.95 -4.63 7.30
C TYR A 113 -30.87 -4.96 8.35
N LEU A 114 -30.90 -6.15 8.94
CA LEU A 114 -29.87 -6.62 9.88
C LEU A 114 -28.49 -6.76 9.21
N PHE A 115 -28.45 -7.14 7.93
CA PHE A 115 -27.22 -7.26 7.16
C PHE A 115 -26.60 -5.88 6.88
N GLU A 116 -27.40 -4.93 6.41
CA GLU A 116 -26.98 -3.53 6.19
C GLU A 116 -26.47 -2.89 7.48
N GLN A 117 -27.16 -3.12 8.61
CA GLN A 117 -26.72 -2.63 9.91
C GLN A 117 -25.34 -3.21 10.31
N LYS A 118 -25.14 -4.53 10.12
CA LYS A 118 -23.84 -5.17 10.37
C LYS A 118 -22.76 -4.67 9.45
N PHE A 119 -23.08 -4.38 8.18
CA PHE A 119 -22.13 -3.87 7.21
C PHE A 119 -21.68 -2.45 7.56
N ALA A 120 -22.62 -1.59 7.97
CA ALA A 120 -22.32 -0.25 8.48
C ALA A 120 -21.45 -0.31 9.74
N ASP A 121 -21.79 -1.16 10.71
CA ASP A 121 -20.99 -1.36 11.93
C ASP A 121 -19.57 -1.85 11.61
N LEU A 122 -19.43 -2.78 10.65
CA LEU A 122 -18.13 -3.28 10.22
C LEU A 122 -17.30 -2.19 9.53
N THR A 123 -17.95 -1.36 8.71
CA THR A 123 -17.32 -0.21 8.03
C THR A 123 -16.78 0.79 9.06
N ILE A 124 -17.58 1.15 10.07
CA ILE A 124 -17.16 2.04 11.16
C ILE A 124 -15.99 1.43 11.93
N LYS A 125 -16.05 0.14 12.28
CA LYS A 125 -14.95 -0.55 12.96
C LYS A 125 -13.68 -0.58 12.11
N PHE A 126 -13.81 -0.74 10.80
CA PHE A 126 -12.68 -0.73 9.87
C PHE A 126 -12.05 0.66 9.75
N GLU A 127 -12.86 1.72 9.70
CA GLU A 127 -12.38 3.12 9.76
C GLU A 127 -11.68 3.44 11.08
N GLN A 128 -12.26 3.00 12.20
CA GLN A 128 -11.63 3.11 13.52
C GLN A 128 -10.31 2.34 13.58
N LEU A 129 -10.27 1.13 13.03
CA LEU A 129 -9.06 0.33 12.96
C LEU A 129 -8.02 1.07 12.12
N ASN A 130 -8.35 1.52 10.91
CA ASN A 130 -7.43 2.26 10.04
C ASN A 130 -6.88 3.53 10.71
N ASN A 131 -7.70 4.26 11.46
CA ASN A 131 -7.23 5.43 12.22
C ASN A 131 -6.24 5.05 13.34
N VAL A 132 -6.30 3.82 13.85
CA VAL A 132 -5.42 3.29 14.91
C VAL A 132 -4.22 2.51 14.34
N THR A 133 -4.37 1.81 13.21
CA THR A 133 -3.37 0.87 12.66
C THR A 133 -2.56 1.45 11.51
N CYS A 134 -3.01 2.47 10.79
CA CYS A 134 -2.30 2.97 9.60
C CYS A 134 -1.05 3.82 9.90
N LYS A 135 -0.47 3.79 11.10
CA LYS A 135 0.79 4.51 11.39
C LYS A 135 1.91 3.63 11.93
N VAL A 136 1.77 2.33 11.75
CA VAL A 136 2.90 1.43 11.97
C VAL A 136 3.94 1.71 10.89
N VAL A 137 5.16 1.96 11.32
CA VAL A 137 6.31 2.15 10.45
C VAL A 137 7.14 0.87 10.51
N ASN A 138 7.26 0.20 9.37
CA ASN A 138 8.06 -1.01 9.23
C ASN A 138 9.43 -0.62 8.68
N PHE A 139 10.47 -0.93 9.43
CA PHE A 139 11.82 -0.85 8.90
C PHE A 139 12.03 -1.92 7.83
N ILE A 140 12.56 -1.52 6.67
CA ILE A 140 12.92 -2.39 5.57
C ILE A 140 14.44 -2.48 5.54
N GLU A 141 14.97 -3.64 5.87
CA GLU A 141 16.40 -3.91 5.79
C GLU A 141 16.83 -4.02 4.33
N ILE A 142 17.74 -3.15 3.89
CA ILE A 142 18.45 -3.29 2.63
C ILE A 142 19.93 -3.35 2.95
N LYS A 143 20.56 -4.49 2.60
CA LYS A 143 22.00 -4.60 2.67
C LYS A 143 22.61 -3.72 1.58
N ASN A 144 23.53 -2.84 1.93
CA ASN A 144 24.05 -1.85 1.00
C ASN A 144 25.54 -1.55 1.27
N THR A 145 26.19 -0.98 0.27
CA THR A 145 27.61 -0.65 0.26
C THR A 145 27.84 0.67 -0.48
N TRP A 146 28.96 1.35 -0.24
CA TRP A 146 29.38 2.47 -1.09
C TRP A 146 29.98 1.95 -2.39
N LYS A 147 29.49 2.43 -3.54
CA LYS A 147 29.89 1.89 -4.84
C LYS A 147 30.35 2.93 -5.85
N TYR A 148 29.58 4.01 -5.99
CA TYR A 148 29.75 4.93 -7.11
C TYR A 148 30.26 6.28 -6.64
N ILE A 149 31.24 6.82 -7.35
CA ILE A 149 31.67 8.20 -7.15
C ILE A 149 31.05 9.05 -8.25
N SER A 150 30.31 10.09 -7.87
CA SER A 150 29.50 10.84 -8.83
C SER A 150 30.37 11.71 -9.74
N GLU A 151 30.41 11.42 -11.03
CA GLU A 151 31.12 12.29 -11.99
C GLU A 151 30.53 13.72 -12.08
N LYS A 152 29.23 13.85 -11.78
CA LYS A 152 28.50 15.13 -11.82
C LYS A 152 28.96 16.07 -10.72
N TYR A 153 29.21 15.52 -9.53
CA TYR A 153 29.52 16.29 -8.32
C TYR A 153 30.97 16.18 -7.90
N SER A 154 31.82 15.45 -8.63
CA SER A 154 33.18 15.16 -8.20
C SER A 154 34.17 15.14 -9.35
N LYS A 155 34.95 16.20 -9.45
CA LYS A 155 36.09 16.28 -10.35
C LYS A 155 37.33 16.59 -9.54
N CYS A 156 38.05 15.56 -9.07
CA CYS A 156 39.37 15.79 -8.46
C CYS A 156 40.32 16.47 -9.45
N CYS A 157 40.29 16.06 -10.71
CA CYS A 157 41.14 16.57 -11.77
C CYS A 157 40.47 16.26 -13.12
N GLU A 158 40.94 16.89 -14.21
CA GLU A 158 40.50 16.58 -15.59
C GLU A 158 40.71 15.09 -15.94
N ASN A 159 41.74 14.46 -15.36
CA ASN A 159 42.10 13.06 -15.59
C ASN A 159 41.30 12.07 -14.72
N LYS A 160 40.23 12.50 -14.04
CA LYS A 160 39.39 11.64 -13.17
C LYS A 160 40.23 10.75 -12.24
N CYS A 161 41.15 11.37 -11.49
CA CYS A 161 42.21 10.72 -10.68
C CYS A 161 41.70 9.88 -9.48
N ILE A 162 40.47 9.39 -9.52
CA ILE A 162 39.79 8.66 -8.46
C ILE A 162 39.86 7.17 -8.84
N ASN A 163 40.77 6.43 -8.19
CA ASN A 163 40.94 4.99 -8.45
C ASN A 163 39.98 4.20 -7.57
N THR A 164 38.99 3.54 -8.17
CA THR A 164 38.09 2.58 -7.50
C THR A 164 38.78 1.24 -7.23
N ASP A 165 39.84 0.92 -7.96
CA ASP A 165 40.39 -0.45 -8.02
C ASP A 165 41.61 -0.66 -7.11
N LYS A 166 42.18 0.42 -6.54
CA LYS A 166 43.33 0.35 -5.63
C LYS A 166 43.23 1.44 -4.56
N PRO A 167 43.27 1.11 -3.26
CA PRO A 167 43.12 2.07 -2.17
C PRO A 167 44.32 3.04 -1.99
N ASN A 168 45.23 3.08 -2.95
CA ASN A 168 46.43 3.91 -2.93
C ASN A 168 46.47 4.77 -4.21
N GLY A 169 45.44 5.59 -4.41
CA GLY A 169 45.45 6.65 -5.42
C GLY A 169 46.09 7.92 -4.85
N ASN A 170 46.72 8.73 -5.69
CA ASN A 170 46.97 10.14 -5.41
C ASN A 170 46.30 10.93 -6.53
N CYS A 171 45.64 12.04 -6.20
CA CYS A 171 45.22 12.96 -7.25
C CYS A 171 46.48 13.54 -7.90
N ILE A 172 46.63 13.38 -9.22
CA ILE A 172 47.85 13.77 -9.96
C ILE A 172 48.14 15.27 -9.83
N LYS A 173 47.09 16.09 -9.60
CA LYS A 173 47.20 17.53 -9.37
C LYS A 173 47.36 17.92 -7.89
N GLY A 174 47.46 16.97 -6.95
CA GLY A 174 47.63 17.23 -5.51
C GLY A 174 46.37 17.70 -4.77
N ASN A 175 45.18 17.65 -5.40
CA ASN A 175 43.91 17.95 -4.76
C ASN A 175 43.48 16.88 -3.75
N GLY A 176 42.61 17.26 -2.82
CA GLY A 176 41.98 16.33 -1.90
C GLY A 176 41.10 15.32 -2.66
N PHE A 177 41.07 14.08 -2.19
CA PHE A 177 40.32 13.00 -2.82
C PHE A 177 39.83 12.01 -1.77
N ILE A 178 38.89 11.15 -2.17
CA ILE A 178 38.42 10.05 -1.33
C ILE A 178 38.91 8.71 -1.86
N ASN A 179 38.88 7.75 -0.95
CA ASN A 179 39.13 6.37 -1.25
C ASN A 179 38.07 5.49 -0.59
N LEU A 180 37.50 4.56 -1.35
CA LEU A 180 36.61 3.53 -0.84
C LEU A 180 37.49 2.39 -0.32
N ILE A 181 37.77 2.40 0.99
CA ILE A 181 38.66 1.43 1.61
C ILE A 181 37.95 0.09 1.81
N SER A 182 36.65 0.15 2.08
CA SER A 182 35.75 -1.00 2.16
C SER A 182 34.34 -0.57 1.79
N ASP A 183 33.44 -1.53 1.72
CA ASP A 183 32.02 -1.36 1.47
C ASP A 183 31.33 -0.34 2.39
N GLU A 184 31.84 -0.14 3.61
CA GLU A 184 31.26 0.78 4.60
C GLU A 184 32.16 1.98 4.92
N TYR A 185 33.46 1.91 4.64
CA TYR A 185 34.42 2.94 5.07
C TYR A 185 34.99 3.74 3.89
N ILE A 186 34.74 5.05 3.93
CA ILE A 186 35.28 6.04 3.00
C ILE A 186 36.31 6.88 3.74
N ARG A 187 37.55 6.90 3.24
CA ARG A 187 38.60 7.75 3.77
C ARG A 187 38.85 8.94 2.87
N TYR A 188 38.88 10.13 3.47
CA TYR A 188 39.32 11.34 2.79
C TYR A 188 40.83 11.52 2.96
N TYR A 189 41.49 11.90 1.87
CA TYR A 189 42.89 12.28 1.84
C TYR A 189 42.95 13.75 1.45
N ASN A 190 43.42 14.57 2.37
CA ASN A 190 43.53 16.02 2.18
C ASN A 190 44.46 16.35 1.01
N CYS A 191 44.28 17.54 0.44
CA CYS A 191 45.18 18.07 -0.57
C CYS A 191 46.61 18.20 -0.02
N VAL A 192 47.59 18.08 -0.92
CA VAL A 192 48.97 18.35 -0.57
C VAL A 192 49.16 19.86 -0.47
N GLU A 193 49.69 20.32 0.67
CA GLU A 193 49.88 21.75 0.95
C GLU A 193 50.60 22.46 -0.21
N GLY A 194 50.01 23.56 -0.68
CA GLY A 194 50.54 24.37 -1.77
C GLY A 194 50.42 23.75 -3.18
N LYS A 195 49.81 22.57 -3.34
CA LYS A 195 49.70 21.89 -4.65
C LYS A 195 48.28 21.78 -5.18
N GLY A 196 47.27 21.84 -4.31
CA GLY A 196 45.88 21.69 -4.72
C GLY A 196 44.89 22.18 -3.67
N ASN A 197 43.62 21.95 -3.92
CA ASN A 197 42.52 22.29 -3.03
C ASN A 197 41.83 21.01 -2.54
N ASP A 198 41.30 21.06 -1.33
CA ASP A 198 40.32 20.08 -0.87
C ASP A 198 39.04 20.26 -1.71
N ILE A 199 38.49 19.15 -2.20
CA ILE A 199 37.31 19.14 -3.09
C ILE A 199 36.27 18.22 -2.46
N GLY A 200 35.02 18.67 -2.43
CA GLY A 200 33.88 17.85 -2.08
C GLY A 200 33.69 16.69 -3.07
N VAL A 201 33.67 15.46 -2.56
CA VAL A 201 33.43 14.26 -3.37
C VAL A 201 32.14 13.57 -2.93
N ALA A 202 31.25 13.32 -3.90
CA ALA A 202 29.99 12.65 -3.70
C ALA A 202 30.13 11.15 -3.96
N VAL A 203 29.64 10.35 -3.02
CA VAL A 203 29.62 8.89 -3.09
C VAL A 203 28.18 8.42 -2.95
N LEU A 204 27.75 7.56 -3.86
CA LEU A 204 26.44 6.93 -3.85
C LEU A 204 26.58 5.47 -3.41
N ALA A 205 25.54 5.00 -2.71
CA ALA A 205 25.42 3.60 -2.35
C ALA A 205 25.12 2.72 -3.58
N GLU A 206 25.39 1.43 -3.50
CA GLU A 206 25.15 0.45 -4.56
C GLU A 206 23.68 0.36 -4.91
N ASP A 207 22.86 0.12 -3.89
CA ASP A 207 21.43 -0.09 -4.04
C ASP A 207 20.64 1.18 -3.69
N SER A 208 19.52 1.38 -4.39
CA SER A 208 18.54 2.40 -4.05
C SER A 208 17.53 1.89 -3.02
N PHE A 209 16.95 2.81 -2.27
CA PHE A 209 15.77 2.54 -1.47
C PHE A 209 14.54 2.53 -2.39
N GLU A 210 14.13 1.33 -2.78
CA GLU A 210 12.97 1.12 -3.65
C GLU A 210 11.68 1.08 -2.83
N ARG A 211 10.63 1.73 -3.34
CA ARG A 211 9.30 1.73 -2.75
C ARG A 211 8.73 0.31 -2.75
N PRO A 212 8.38 -0.26 -1.59
CA PRO A 212 7.75 -1.58 -1.55
C PRO A 212 6.38 -1.58 -2.24
N GLN A 213 6.14 -2.59 -3.09
CA GLN A 213 4.84 -2.79 -3.73
C GLN A 213 3.83 -3.41 -2.76
N ASN A 214 2.54 -3.06 -2.90
CA ASN A 214 1.44 -3.61 -2.11
C ASN A 214 1.62 -3.49 -0.59
N CYS A 215 2.29 -2.43 -0.13
CA CYS A 215 2.52 -2.22 1.29
C CYS A 215 1.35 -1.47 1.95
N PHE A 216 0.83 -2.03 3.03
CA PHE A 216 -0.25 -1.44 3.84
C PHE A 216 0.26 -0.53 4.96
N ASN A 217 1.55 -0.63 5.29
CA ASN A 217 2.21 0.15 6.34
C ASN A 217 3.19 1.16 5.74
N TYR A 218 3.62 2.12 6.55
CA TYR A 218 4.72 2.98 6.17
C TYR A 218 6.00 2.15 6.13
N SER A 219 6.84 2.39 5.12
CA SER A 219 8.10 1.67 4.93
C SER A 219 9.25 2.60 5.21
N LEU A 220 10.08 2.29 6.20
CA LEU A 220 11.24 3.07 6.62
C LEU A 220 12.53 2.44 6.11
N PHE A 221 13.29 3.21 5.36
CA PHE A 221 14.69 2.94 5.04
C PHE A 221 15.56 3.88 5.85
N TYR A 222 16.70 3.40 6.35
CA TYR A 222 17.57 4.21 7.20
C TYR A 222 19.02 3.79 7.05
N PHE A 223 19.91 4.76 7.03
CA PHE A 223 21.35 4.54 7.17
C PHE A 223 21.96 5.66 8.02
N GLU A 224 23.09 5.37 8.65
CA GLU A 224 23.87 6.34 9.40
C GLU A 224 25.34 6.32 8.99
N VAL A 225 26.01 7.45 9.20
CA VAL A 225 27.44 7.63 8.96
C VAL A 225 28.08 8.26 10.17
N LYS A 226 29.12 7.61 10.69
CA LYS A 226 30.00 8.16 11.71
C LYS A 226 31.09 8.99 11.04
N CYS A 227 31.14 10.28 11.36
CA CYS A 227 32.09 11.20 10.75
C CYS A 227 33.41 11.24 11.52
N LYS A 228 34.52 11.33 10.79
CA LYS A 228 35.84 11.63 11.34
C LYS A 228 36.43 12.84 10.61
N MET A 229 36.74 13.90 11.35
CA MET A 229 37.38 15.09 10.82
C MET A 229 38.87 14.81 10.59
N GLU A 230 39.38 15.10 9.39
CA GLU A 230 40.78 14.81 9.01
C GLU A 230 41.69 16.04 9.13
N ARG A 231 41.15 17.21 9.51
CA ARG A 231 41.91 18.44 9.68
C ARG A 231 41.45 19.24 10.90
N GLU A 232 42.41 19.65 11.71
CA GLU A 232 42.18 20.61 12.80
C GLU A 232 42.09 22.02 12.21
N LEU A 233 41.02 22.72 12.58
CA LEU A 233 40.59 24.02 12.08
C LEU A 233 41.73 25.04 12.10
N ASN A 234 42.10 25.54 10.91
CA ASN A 234 42.56 26.92 10.79
C ASN A 234 42.17 27.61 9.48
N ASN A 235 41.79 26.89 8.40
CA ASN A 235 41.23 27.53 7.19
C ASN A 235 40.35 26.63 6.31
N CYS A 236 40.53 25.31 6.31
CA CYS A 236 39.61 24.40 5.61
C CYS A 236 38.46 24.00 6.53
N LEU A 237 37.24 24.25 6.08
CA LEU A 237 36.03 23.88 6.81
C LEU A 237 35.64 22.47 6.36
N ASN A 238 35.76 21.50 7.27
CA ASN A 238 35.18 20.17 7.07
C ASN A 238 33.76 20.32 6.51
N TRP A 239 33.41 19.53 5.51
CA TRP A 239 32.09 19.57 4.89
C TRP A 239 31.59 18.15 4.67
N MET A 240 30.48 17.83 5.33
CA MET A 240 29.73 16.61 5.08
C MET A 240 28.31 16.95 4.65
N VAL A 241 27.83 16.23 3.64
CA VAL A 241 26.43 16.17 3.23
C VAL A 241 25.97 14.73 3.34
N ILE A 242 24.77 14.50 3.85
CA ILE A 242 24.10 13.20 3.86
C ILE A 242 22.68 13.38 3.32
N GLY A 243 22.20 12.43 2.52
CA GLY A 243 20.83 12.46 2.05
C GLY A 243 20.51 11.37 1.06
N VAL A 244 19.49 11.64 0.27
CA VAL A 244 19.08 10.77 -0.84
C VAL A 244 18.98 11.56 -2.14
N ILE A 245 19.21 10.89 -3.26
CA ILE A 245 19.18 11.48 -4.59
C ILE A 245 18.29 10.67 -5.54
N TYR A 246 17.51 11.38 -6.35
CA TYR A 246 16.84 10.83 -7.53
C TYR A 246 17.21 11.72 -8.73
N ASN A 247 16.35 12.66 -9.11
CA ASN A 247 16.68 13.72 -10.08
C ASN A 247 17.41 14.90 -9.41
N GLU A 248 16.82 15.34 -8.30
CA GLU A 248 17.37 16.30 -7.38
C GLU A 248 17.60 15.60 -6.04
N SER A 249 18.37 16.23 -5.16
CA SER A 249 18.73 15.65 -3.87
C SER A 249 18.02 16.36 -2.73
N ALA A 250 17.50 15.58 -1.79
CA ALA A 250 17.04 16.06 -0.50
C ALA A 250 18.07 15.68 0.56
N ARG A 251 18.59 16.68 1.29
CA ARG A 251 19.89 16.53 1.96
C ARG A 251 20.07 17.39 3.20
N PHE A 252 20.92 16.92 4.09
CA PHE A 252 21.41 17.66 5.25
C PHE A 252 22.88 18.02 5.06
N ILE A 253 23.23 19.27 5.36
CA ILE A 253 24.58 19.83 5.28
C ILE A 253 25.07 20.10 6.71
N ALA A 254 25.95 19.23 7.21
CA ALA A 254 26.41 19.27 8.59
C ALA A 254 27.15 20.57 8.90
N LYS A 255 28.04 21.03 8.02
CA LYS A 255 28.85 22.26 8.22
C LYS A 255 28.06 23.48 8.73
N CYS A 256 26.84 23.68 8.24
CA CYS A 256 26.02 24.84 8.59
C CYS A 256 24.69 24.47 9.26
N GLY A 257 24.47 23.19 9.60
CA GLY A 257 23.20 22.73 10.17
C GLY A 257 22.01 23.05 9.28
N LEU A 258 22.12 22.77 7.97
CA LEU A 258 21.14 23.17 6.97
C LEU A 258 20.48 21.97 6.31
N ILE A 259 19.16 21.94 6.29
CA ILE A 259 18.39 20.97 5.50
C ILE A 259 18.00 21.63 4.18
N LYS A 260 18.12 20.89 3.07
CA LYS A 260 17.67 21.34 1.76
C LYS A 260 16.75 20.33 1.11
N ASP A 261 15.72 20.83 0.43
CA ASP A 261 14.80 20.02 -0.35
C ASP A 261 15.23 19.82 -1.81
N GLU A 262 14.40 19.11 -2.57
CA GLU A 262 14.60 18.84 -4.01
C GLU A 262 14.61 20.12 -4.87
N LYS A 263 14.09 21.25 -4.36
CA LYS A 263 14.12 22.56 -5.02
C LYS A 263 15.25 23.46 -4.51
N ASN A 264 16.11 22.95 -3.63
CA ASN A 264 17.13 23.69 -2.90
C ASN A 264 16.58 24.79 -1.97
N GLU A 265 15.33 24.68 -1.53
CA GLU A 265 14.80 25.48 -0.41
C GLU A 265 15.57 25.13 0.85
N GLU A 266 15.92 26.13 1.67
CA GLU A 266 16.87 26.00 2.77
C GLU A 266 16.20 26.15 4.14
N PHE A 267 16.39 25.18 5.02
CA PHE A 267 15.85 25.17 6.38
C PHE A 267 16.98 25.08 7.39
N LYS A 268 17.26 26.19 8.07
CA LYS A 268 18.34 26.28 9.04
C LYS A 268 17.90 25.77 10.41
N LEU A 269 18.71 24.89 11.00
CA LEU A 269 18.50 24.45 12.38
C LEU A 269 18.87 25.57 13.36
N SER A 270 18.00 25.83 14.34
CA SER A 270 18.18 26.92 15.31
C SER A 270 19.36 26.67 16.26
N THR A 271 19.61 25.41 16.60
CA THR A 271 20.72 24.97 17.43
C THR A 271 21.35 23.75 16.79
N PHE A 272 22.58 23.89 16.32
CA PHE A 272 23.32 22.81 15.69
C PHE A 272 24.81 22.98 15.93
N SER A 273 25.48 21.88 16.26
CA SER A 273 26.93 21.78 16.37
C SER A 273 27.37 20.47 15.73
N TRP A 274 28.46 20.48 14.98
CA TRP A 274 29.07 19.29 14.44
C TRP A 274 30.42 19.06 15.10
N ASN A 275 30.58 17.91 15.74
CA ASN A 275 31.79 17.48 16.42
C ASN A 275 32.40 16.27 15.70
N ASP A 276 33.68 16.03 15.99
CA ASP A 276 34.35 14.81 15.55
C ASP A 276 33.67 13.57 16.16
N ASN A 277 33.55 12.49 15.39
CA ASN A 277 32.86 11.25 15.74
C ASN A 277 31.33 11.34 15.91
N ASP A 278 30.71 12.48 15.60
CA ASP A 278 29.25 12.54 15.50
C ASP A 278 28.73 11.55 14.45
N VAL A 279 27.58 10.95 14.76
CA VAL A 279 26.88 10.03 13.87
C VAL A 279 25.65 10.72 13.29
N PHE A 280 25.58 10.79 11.97
CA PHE A 280 24.46 11.38 11.26
C PHE A 280 23.70 10.31 10.52
N GLY A 281 22.38 10.29 10.66
CA GLY A 281 21.54 9.36 9.93
C GLY A 281 20.52 10.05 9.05
N CYS A 282 20.13 9.36 7.99
CA CYS A 282 19.10 9.77 7.05
C CYS A 282 18.08 8.64 6.93
N GLY A 283 16.83 8.97 7.25
CA GLY A 283 15.71 8.07 7.06
C GLY A 283 14.82 8.54 5.92
N LEU A 284 14.37 7.61 5.10
CA LEU A 284 13.36 7.79 4.07
C LEU A 284 12.13 6.97 4.45
N VAL A 285 10.97 7.59 4.42
CA VAL A 285 9.70 6.93 4.71
C VAL A 285 8.79 7.02 3.50
N TYR A 286 8.41 5.84 2.99
CA TYR A 286 7.36 5.71 2.00
C TYR A 286 6.00 5.48 2.67
N PRO A 287 4.95 6.18 2.23
CA PRO A 287 3.61 5.88 2.65
C PRO A 287 3.09 4.57 2.02
N PRO A 288 2.07 3.94 2.62
CA PRO A 288 1.38 2.79 2.04
C PRO A 288 0.98 3.03 0.58
N THR A 289 0.95 1.98 -0.24
CA THR A 289 0.62 2.12 -1.68
C THR A 289 -0.85 2.49 -1.92
N ILE A 290 -1.71 2.24 -0.94
CA ILE A 290 -3.15 2.54 -1.00
C ILE A 290 -3.48 4.01 -0.67
N VAL A 291 -2.54 4.76 -0.06
CA VAL A 291 -2.74 6.17 0.27
C VAL A 291 -2.02 7.05 -0.73
N ASN A 292 -2.67 8.14 -1.14
CA ASN A 292 -2.09 9.13 -2.02
C ASN A 292 -1.29 10.18 -1.22
N GLU A 293 -0.29 9.73 -0.49
CA GLU A 293 0.64 10.58 0.25
C GLU A 293 2.01 10.58 -0.42
N PHE A 294 2.82 11.61 -0.13
CA PHE A 294 4.20 11.71 -0.61
C PHE A 294 5.18 11.10 0.39
N PRO A 295 6.30 10.54 -0.09
CA PRO A 295 7.38 10.12 0.80
C PRO A 295 7.98 11.33 1.53
N TYR A 296 8.62 11.08 2.66
CA TYR A 296 9.34 12.11 3.40
C TYR A 296 10.69 11.58 3.86
N ILE A 297 11.62 12.51 4.10
CA ILE A 297 12.89 12.17 4.75
C ILE A 297 13.01 12.86 6.10
N PHE A 298 13.81 12.29 6.99
CA PHE A 298 14.21 12.91 8.23
C PHE A 298 15.70 12.68 8.48
N PHE A 299 16.28 13.54 9.29
CA PHE A 299 17.68 13.47 9.64
C PHE A 299 17.84 13.26 11.14
N THR A 300 18.92 12.61 11.51
CA THR A 300 19.26 12.34 12.91
C THR A 300 20.72 12.69 13.17
N GLN A 301 21.01 13.07 14.41
CA GLN A 301 22.37 13.23 14.94
C GLN A 301 22.43 12.50 16.27
N ASN A 302 23.41 11.60 16.42
CA ASN A 302 23.66 10.82 17.63
C ASN A 302 22.38 10.14 18.17
N GLY A 303 21.62 9.51 17.25
CA GLY A 303 20.39 8.79 17.57
C GLY A 303 19.17 9.65 17.88
N LYS A 304 19.22 10.98 17.65
CA LYS A 304 18.08 11.88 17.85
C LYS A 304 17.73 12.59 16.55
N GLN A 305 16.44 12.68 16.24
CA GLN A 305 15.97 13.46 15.08
C GLN A 305 16.33 14.93 15.23
N ILE A 306 16.81 15.54 14.15
CA ILE A 306 17.15 16.97 14.06
C ILE A 306 16.20 17.66 13.08
N GLY A 307 15.67 18.81 13.47
CA GLY A 307 14.69 19.55 12.66
C GLY A 307 13.37 18.79 12.45
N LYS A 308 12.56 19.29 11.51
CA LYS A 308 11.36 18.63 11.01
C LYS A 308 11.70 17.65 9.89
N ALA A 309 10.78 16.74 9.61
CA ALA A 309 10.87 15.94 8.40
C ALA A 309 10.70 16.84 7.16
N LEU A 310 11.21 16.40 6.03
CA LEU A 310 11.05 17.07 4.75
C LEU A 310 10.14 16.23 3.87
N LEU A 311 8.97 16.77 3.53
CA LEU A 311 8.05 16.15 2.59
C LEU A 311 8.63 16.26 1.18
N LEU A 312 8.78 15.14 0.48
CA LEU A 312 9.30 15.13 -0.88
C LEU A 312 8.19 15.53 -1.86
N LYS A 313 8.58 16.25 -2.92
CA LYS A 313 7.63 16.78 -3.91
C LYS A 313 7.43 15.79 -5.05
N ALA A 314 8.41 14.92 -5.30
CA ALA A 314 8.26 13.79 -6.21
C ALA A 314 7.75 12.54 -5.47
N ASN A 315 6.84 11.80 -6.09
CA ASN A 315 6.47 10.45 -5.64
C ASN A 315 7.31 9.43 -6.42
N SER A 316 8.64 9.47 -6.23
CA SER A 316 9.56 8.57 -6.93
C SER A 316 9.51 7.16 -6.34
N ASP A 317 9.57 6.15 -7.20
CA ASP A 317 9.61 4.75 -6.76
C ASP A 317 10.96 4.34 -6.17
N PHE A 318 11.99 5.18 -6.30
CA PHE A 318 13.27 4.93 -5.66
C PHE A 318 14.03 6.22 -5.33
N TYR A 319 14.87 6.14 -4.30
CA TYR A 319 15.86 7.14 -3.96
C TYR A 319 17.19 6.49 -3.59
N GLN A 320 18.29 7.00 -4.11
CA GLN A 320 19.62 6.45 -3.84
C GLN A 320 20.29 7.16 -2.66
N PRO A 321 20.77 6.44 -1.63
CA PRO A 321 21.55 7.02 -0.54
C PRO A 321 22.85 7.62 -1.06
N TYR A 322 23.26 8.76 -0.52
CA TYR A 322 24.53 9.36 -0.87
C TYR A 322 25.12 10.23 0.24
N VAL A 323 26.43 10.44 0.16
CA VAL A 323 27.17 11.41 0.97
C VAL A 323 28.03 12.30 0.09
N VAL A 324 28.36 13.51 0.57
CA VAL A 324 29.42 14.36 0.00
C VAL A 324 30.42 14.69 1.10
N LEU A 325 31.71 14.51 0.83
CA LEU A 325 32.77 14.63 1.80
C LEU A 325 33.85 15.61 1.34
N GLU A 326 34.26 16.51 2.22
CA GLU A 326 35.42 17.40 2.08
C GLU A 326 36.12 17.48 3.44
N CYS A 327 37.41 17.10 3.49
CA CYS A 327 38.23 17.04 4.70
C CYS A 327 37.68 16.13 5.82
N CYS A 328 36.78 15.19 5.52
CA CYS A 328 36.24 14.25 6.49
C CYS A 328 36.08 12.85 5.91
N SER A 329 36.42 11.85 6.71
CA SER A 329 36.17 10.43 6.45
C SER A 329 34.84 10.02 7.09
N VAL A 330 34.23 8.95 6.58
CA VAL A 330 33.02 8.39 7.18
C VAL A 330 33.06 6.87 7.21
N GLU A 331 32.49 6.32 8.28
CA GLU A 331 32.12 4.91 8.37
C GLU A 331 30.60 4.81 8.35
N ALA A 332 30.04 4.13 7.36
CA ALA A 332 28.61 3.91 7.25
C ALA A 332 28.15 2.69 8.03
N ASN A 333 26.88 2.73 8.39
CA ASN A 333 26.09 1.59 8.82
C ASN A 333 24.79 1.64 8.02
N PHE A 334 24.63 0.71 7.07
CA PHE A 334 23.41 0.54 6.29
C PHE A 334 22.42 -0.42 6.96
N GLY A 335 22.74 -0.94 8.15
CA GLY A 335 21.93 -1.96 8.81
C GLY A 335 22.24 -3.38 8.33
N ASN A 336 23.39 -3.59 7.68
CA ASN A 336 23.81 -4.89 7.14
C ASN A 336 23.88 -6.01 8.21
N ASN A 337 24.12 -5.63 9.48
CA ASN A 337 24.09 -6.52 10.63
C ASN A 337 23.71 -5.74 11.90
N LEU A 338 22.41 -5.68 12.19
CA LEU A 338 21.88 -4.95 13.35
C LEU A 338 22.18 -5.64 14.70
N GLU A 339 22.50 -6.92 14.72
CA GLU A 339 22.83 -7.64 15.96
C GLU A 339 24.18 -7.19 16.52
N THR A 340 25.20 -7.06 15.65
CA THR A 340 26.56 -6.69 16.07
C THR A 340 26.86 -5.21 15.90
N LYS A 341 26.17 -4.54 14.96
CA LYS A 341 26.35 -3.11 14.65
C LYS A 341 24.97 -2.43 14.57
N PRO A 342 24.23 -2.34 15.68
CA PRO A 342 22.93 -1.68 15.69
C PRO A 342 23.07 -0.19 15.33
N PHE A 343 22.00 0.38 14.78
CA PHE A 343 21.91 1.83 14.64
C PHE A 343 21.96 2.51 16.01
N ILE A 344 22.51 3.73 16.06
CA ILE A 344 22.37 4.59 17.25
C ILE A 344 20.94 5.11 17.36
N TYR A 345 20.29 5.36 16.23
CA TYR A 345 18.88 5.71 16.19
C TYR A 345 17.99 4.49 16.44
N ASP A 346 17.08 4.61 17.41
CA ASP A 346 16.11 3.56 17.71
C ASP A 346 14.94 3.59 16.72
N ILE A 347 15.12 2.90 15.59
CA ILE A 347 14.13 2.78 14.51
C ILE A 347 12.79 2.20 15.00
N SER A 348 12.78 1.39 16.07
CA SER A 348 11.54 0.81 16.63
C SER A 348 10.62 1.85 17.27
N LYS A 349 11.19 3.01 17.63
CA LYS A 349 10.46 4.15 18.19
C LYS A 349 10.08 5.19 17.15
N HIS A 350 10.40 4.97 15.87
CA HIS A 350 9.99 5.90 14.82
C HIS A 350 8.48 5.85 14.61
N PHE A 351 7.86 7.02 14.48
CA PHE A 351 6.44 7.18 14.19
C PHE A 351 6.27 8.10 12.99
N VAL A 352 5.15 7.95 12.28
CA VAL A 352 4.82 8.79 11.12
C VAL A 352 4.84 10.27 11.53
N CYS A 353 5.71 11.05 10.88
CA CYS A 353 5.85 12.46 11.15
C CYS A 353 4.54 13.22 10.87
N LYS A 354 4.21 14.18 11.73
CA LYS A 354 3.02 15.05 11.57
C LYS A 354 3.37 16.47 11.13
N GLU A 355 4.65 16.82 11.24
CA GLU A 355 5.15 18.14 10.91
C GLU A 355 6.26 18.02 9.89
N PHE A 356 6.14 18.85 8.85
CA PHE A 356 7.09 18.92 7.76
C PHE A 356 7.54 20.38 7.56
N TYR A 357 8.70 20.54 6.92
CA TYR A 357 9.14 21.83 6.40
C TYR A 357 8.34 22.26 5.17
#